data_AF-A0A7C3I2C4-F1
#
_entry.id   AF-A0A7C3I2C4-F1
#
_cell.length_a   1.000
_cell.length_b   1.000
_cell.length_c   1.000
_cell.angle_alpha   90.00
_cell.angle_beta   90.00
_cell.angle_gamma   90.00
#
_symmetry.space_group_name_H-M   'P 1'
#
loop_
_entity.id
_entity.type
_entity.pdbx_description
1 polymer ?
#
loop_
_entity_poly.entity_id
_entity_poly.type
_entity_poly.pdbx_seq_one_letter_code
_entity_poly.pdbx_strand_id
1 'polypeptide(L)'
;MTEWIKIFALALQLFSKTDGAPNTSLVIQWDNLSRAGLTAPEGKQALFVSLVAEAGRQEICSYVFIPWQNIYENHAGNDSIGMLLYDIYTVNEFAVIYRSERAVSPMYKEAAGKLDRFVQFFTKQTNNQKTISEQDGFSSPDSVRYISFKEYPYYTRCEIATTGSNPVSGNNKVSAPAGKMRYQILIPDQGQVKSSWIYSGPAITDPCFVNNENRFLDIFTRNMKHCLVDINQKENLYTIALDEITAVTAECSNGKQTEEQMTDLFRRLLNKKSREDAGSASDFFADYQPKTTPDVATDYMYELQSEFRLIPDADTTNIEDLIGLFNIYTKAARRNPGKWENGNMMLGAKEKEYAPSKDELILNEIGERIRKLAESVKPATLSNVTKTKLPRQIRYKHFTFTHVDVMGSGRFFYVDTIKEETVTLK
;
A
#
# COMPACT_ATOMS: atom_id res chain seq x y z
N MET A 1 -9.63 22.18 10.05
CA MET A 1 -9.54 21.03 9.10
C MET A 1 -10.28 21.21 7.77
N THR A 2 -11.60 21.46 7.72
CA THR A 2 -12.32 21.63 6.43
C THR A 2 -11.76 22.77 5.56
N GLU A 3 -11.30 23.87 6.18
CA GLU A 3 -10.68 25.00 5.47
C GLU A 3 -9.40 24.62 4.72
N TRP A 4 -8.59 23.71 5.26
CA TRP A 4 -7.39 23.19 4.58
C TRP A 4 -7.74 22.42 3.31
N ILE A 5 -8.85 21.68 3.31
CA ILE A 5 -9.35 20.99 2.11
C ILE A 5 -9.89 22.00 1.08
N LYS A 6 -10.45 23.13 1.50
CA LYS A 6 -10.83 24.21 0.58
C LYS A 6 -9.61 24.87 -0.06
N ILE A 7 -8.53 25.07 0.70
CA ILE A 7 -7.25 25.54 0.13
C ILE A 7 -6.71 24.53 -0.88
N PHE A 8 -6.80 23.24 -0.58
CA PHE A 8 -6.43 22.19 -1.53
C PHE A 8 -7.31 22.21 -2.79
N ALA A 9 -8.61 22.51 -2.68
CA ALA A 9 -9.46 22.72 -3.85
C ALA A 9 -8.98 23.89 -4.73
N LEU A 10 -8.52 25.00 -4.13
CA LEU A 10 -7.89 26.10 -4.89
C LEU A 10 -6.58 25.65 -5.57
N ALA A 11 -5.80 24.81 -4.90
CA ALA A 11 -4.58 24.22 -5.43
C ALA A 11 -4.87 23.35 -6.66
N LEU A 12 -5.91 22.52 -6.60
CA LEU A 12 -6.38 21.70 -7.72
C LEU A 12 -6.87 22.55 -8.90
N GLN A 13 -7.55 23.66 -8.64
CA GLN A 13 -7.93 24.62 -9.70
C GLN A 13 -6.69 25.23 -10.36
N LEU A 14 -5.68 25.58 -9.56
CA LEU A 14 -4.43 26.13 -10.09
C LEU A 14 -3.69 25.09 -10.93
N PHE A 15 -3.57 23.87 -10.42
CA PHE A 15 -3.02 22.72 -11.14
C PHE A 15 -3.74 22.50 -12.48
N SER A 16 -5.07 22.56 -12.51
CA SER A 16 -5.83 22.40 -13.76
C SER A 16 -5.52 23.49 -14.78
N LYS A 17 -5.13 24.71 -14.35
CA LYS A 17 -4.74 25.81 -15.24
C LYS A 17 -3.28 25.72 -15.71
N THR A 18 -2.38 25.19 -14.88
CA THR A 18 -0.93 25.21 -15.15
C THR A 18 -0.43 23.91 -15.77
N ASP A 19 -0.90 22.78 -15.26
CA ASP A 19 -0.35 21.45 -15.52
C ASP A 19 -1.41 20.45 -16.01
N GLY A 20 -2.65 20.92 -16.21
CA GLY A 20 -3.76 20.15 -16.74
C GLY A 20 -3.45 19.54 -18.12
N ALA A 21 -4.02 18.37 -18.40
CA ALA A 21 -3.85 17.73 -19.69
C ALA A 21 -4.87 18.25 -20.72
N PRO A 22 -4.46 18.44 -21.99
CA PRO A 22 -5.39 18.81 -23.05
C PRO A 22 -6.51 17.77 -23.18
N ASN A 23 -7.73 18.23 -23.51
CA ASN A 23 -8.94 17.41 -23.66
C ASN A 23 -9.46 16.77 -22.35
N THR A 24 -9.01 17.26 -21.20
CA THR A 24 -9.54 16.86 -19.89
C THR A 24 -9.91 18.08 -19.08
N SER A 25 -10.92 17.94 -18.22
CA SER A 25 -11.31 18.97 -17.26
C SER A 25 -11.42 18.38 -15.86
N LEU A 26 -11.12 19.20 -14.87
CA LEU A 26 -11.22 18.83 -13.47
C LEU A 26 -12.53 19.36 -12.89
N VAL A 27 -13.39 18.45 -12.43
CA VAL A 27 -14.64 18.78 -11.75
C VAL A 27 -14.43 18.67 -10.26
N ILE A 28 -14.52 19.80 -9.55
CA ILE A 28 -14.31 19.89 -8.11
C ILE A 28 -15.61 20.35 -7.46
N GLN A 29 -16.17 19.55 -6.55
CA GLN A 29 -17.45 19.84 -5.93
C GLN A 29 -17.50 19.37 -4.47
N TRP A 30 -18.16 20.16 -3.63
CA TRP A 30 -18.53 19.74 -2.28
C TRP A 30 -19.90 19.09 -2.32
N ASP A 31 -20.01 17.87 -1.80
CA ASP A 31 -21.25 17.09 -1.85
C ASP A 31 -21.39 16.21 -0.60
N ASN A 32 -22.57 15.62 -0.41
CA ASN A 32 -22.85 14.71 0.70
C ASN A 32 -22.14 13.36 0.51
N LEU A 33 -21.67 12.77 1.61
CA LEU A 33 -21.07 11.44 1.64
C LEU A 33 -22.00 10.33 1.16
N SER A 34 -23.32 10.54 1.19
CA SER A 34 -24.29 9.61 0.63
C SER A 34 -24.04 9.28 -0.83
N ARG A 35 -23.46 10.21 -1.60
CA ARG A 35 -23.02 9.97 -2.98
C ARG A 35 -21.97 8.88 -3.12
N ALA A 36 -21.14 8.69 -2.09
CA ALA A 36 -20.12 7.65 -2.02
C ALA A 36 -20.62 6.37 -1.33
N GLY A 37 -21.92 6.27 -0.97
CA GLY A 37 -22.44 5.18 -0.16
C GLY A 37 -21.99 5.23 1.31
N LEU A 38 -21.51 6.39 1.77
CA LEU A 38 -21.01 6.60 3.12
C LEU A 38 -21.98 7.48 3.92
N THR A 39 -22.00 7.32 5.24
CA THR A 39 -22.76 8.18 6.15
C THR A 39 -21.85 8.80 7.19
N ALA A 40 -22.17 10.01 7.60
CA ALA A 40 -21.53 10.71 8.71
C ALA A 40 -22.60 11.40 9.57
N PRO A 41 -22.29 11.75 10.83
CA PRO A 41 -23.17 12.57 11.65
C PRO A 41 -23.55 13.86 10.92
N GLU A 42 -24.84 14.20 10.96
CA GLU A 42 -25.57 15.22 10.20
C GLU A 42 -24.75 16.25 9.38
N GLY A 43 -25.00 16.27 8.05
CA GLY A 43 -24.74 17.42 7.18
C GLY A 43 -23.29 17.61 6.71
N LYS A 44 -22.37 16.71 7.04
CA LYS A 44 -20.96 16.89 6.67
C LYS A 44 -20.70 16.51 5.20
N GLN A 45 -20.01 17.41 4.51
CA GLN A 45 -19.66 17.30 3.10
C GLN A 45 -18.25 16.75 2.91
N ALA A 46 -18.01 16.15 1.75
CA ALA A 46 -16.68 15.79 1.26
C ALA A 46 -16.38 16.54 -0.05
N LEU A 47 -15.10 16.70 -0.35
CA LEU A 47 -14.66 17.25 -1.62
C LEU A 47 -14.50 16.10 -2.62
N PHE A 48 -15.31 16.13 -3.68
CA PHE A 48 -15.24 15.21 -4.81
C PHE A 48 -14.43 15.87 -5.93
N VAL A 49 -13.43 15.16 -6.41
CA VAL A 49 -12.52 15.63 -7.46
C VAL A 49 -12.52 14.59 -8.57
N SER A 50 -13.18 14.89 -9.68
CA SER A 50 -13.27 14.00 -10.84
C SER A 50 -12.50 14.57 -12.01
N LEU A 51 -11.60 13.78 -12.59
CA LEU A 51 -11.00 14.08 -13.89
C LEU A 51 -11.94 13.54 -14.96
N VAL A 52 -12.43 14.40 -15.85
CA VAL A 52 -13.36 14.01 -16.92
C VAL A 52 -12.77 14.32 -18.29
N ALA A 53 -13.00 13.44 -19.24
CA ALA A 53 -12.72 13.69 -20.64
C ALA A 53 -13.67 14.77 -21.18
N GLU A 54 -13.15 15.78 -21.88
CA GLU A 54 -13.99 16.82 -22.48
C GLU A 54 -14.88 16.24 -23.58
N ALA A 55 -14.34 15.31 -24.37
CA ALA A 55 -15.09 14.52 -25.32
C ALA A 55 -15.94 13.48 -24.55
N GLY A 56 -17.25 13.73 -24.47
CA GLY A 56 -18.23 12.79 -23.91
C GLY A 56 -18.42 12.83 -22.40
N ARG A 57 -17.72 13.72 -21.66
CA ARG A 57 -17.85 13.89 -20.20
C ARG A 57 -17.68 12.59 -19.41
N GLN A 58 -16.88 11.67 -19.92
CA GLN A 58 -16.61 10.41 -19.25
C GLN A 58 -15.64 10.64 -18.10
N GLU A 59 -16.00 10.18 -16.89
CA GLU A 59 -15.10 10.18 -15.73
C GLU A 59 -13.95 9.19 -15.94
N ILE A 60 -12.73 9.70 -15.83
CA ILE A 60 -11.48 8.95 -15.99
C ILE A 60 -11.04 8.39 -14.65
N CYS A 61 -10.95 9.26 -13.64
CA CYS A 61 -10.68 8.90 -12.25
C CYS A 61 -11.35 9.89 -11.31
N SER A 62 -11.60 9.45 -10.07
CA SER A 62 -12.16 10.32 -9.04
C SER A 62 -11.47 10.11 -7.69
N TYR A 63 -11.40 11.20 -6.93
CA TYR A 63 -10.93 11.23 -5.56
C TYR A 63 -12.01 11.81 -4.67
N VAL A 64 -12.10 11.28 -3.45
CA VAL A 64 -13.00 11.80 -2.41
C VAL A 64 -12.16 12.16 -1.19
N PHE A 65 -12.15 13.43 -0.82
CA PHE A 65 -11.44 13.93 0.36
C PHE A 65 -12.46 14.19 1.46
N ILE A 66 -12.45 13.33 2.47
CA ILE A 66 -13.37 13.39 3.60
C ILE A 66 -12.62 14.03 4.78
N PRO A 67 -12.99 15.24 5.23
CA PRO A 67 -12.39 15.83 6.44
C PRO A 67 -12.48 14.86 7.61
N TRP A 68 -11.49 14.86 8.52
CA TRP A 68 -11.52 14.00 9.71
C TRP A 68 -12.83 14.14 10.48
N GLN A 69 -13.59 13.04 10.52
CA GLN A 69 -14.91 12.92 11.11
C GLN A 69 -15.26 11.44 11.25
N ASN A 70 -16.33 11.14 11.99
CA ASN A 70 -16.83 9.77 12.02
C ASN A 70 -17.51 9.43 10.69
N ILE A 71 -17.14 8.30 10.10
CA ILE A 71 -17.66 7.81 8.83
C ILE A 71 -18.09 6.35 9.02
N TYR A 72 -19.28 6.02 8.53
CA TYR A 72 -19.87 4.70 8.63
C TYR A 72 -20.30 4.22 7.24
N GLU A 73 -20.14 2.93 6.96
CA GLU A 73 -20.70 2.29 5.77
C GLU A 73 -22.23 2.34 5.81
N ASN A 74 -22.85 2.72 4.69
CA ASN A 74 -24.30 2.69 4.56
C ASN A 74 -24.73 1.32 4.02
N HIS A 75 -25.24 0.44 4.88
CA HIS A 75 -25.76 -0.87 4.46
C HIS A 75 -27.23 -0.83 3.98
N ALA A 76 -27.79 0.34 3.72
CA ALA A 76 -29.17 0.48 3.25
C ALA A 76 -29.27 0.20 1.74
N GLY A 77 -29.34 -1.09 1.36
CA GLY A 77 -29.82 -1.55 0.06
C GLY A 77 -28.83 -2.40 -0.73
N ASN A 78 -29.27 -3.60 -1.13
CA ASN A 78 -28.51 -4.62 -1.89
C ASN A 78 -27.95 -4.17 -3.26
N ASP A 79 -28.23 -2.95 -3.72
CA ASP A 79 -27.88 -2.48 -5.07
C ASP A 79 -26.96 -1.24 -5.11
N SER A 80 -26.44 -0.78 -3.96
CA SER A 80 -25.42 0.27 -3.97
C SER A 80 -24.03 -0.38 -4.03
N ILE A 81 -23.30 -0.09 -5.11
CA ILE A 81 -21.84 -0.25 -5.18
C ILE A 81 -21.27 0.75 -4.17
N GLY A 82 -21.36 0.42 -2.89
CA GLY A 82 -20.77 1.21 -1.83
C GLY A 82 -19.26 1.21 -2.02
N MET A 83 -18.62 2.36 -1.87
CA MET A 83 -17.17 2.37 -1.73
C MET A 83 -16.83 1.51 -0.52
N LEU A 84 -16.23 0.36 -0.79
CA LEU A 84 -15.84 -0.55 0.27
C LEU A 84 -14.65 0.07 0.97
N LEU A 85 -14.62 0.03 2.30
CA LEU A 85 -13.59 0.72 3.09
C LEU A 85 -12.14 0.23 2.85
N TYR A 86 -11.91 -0.67 1.89
CA TYR A 86 -10.59 -1.03 1.36
C TYR A 86 -10.13 -0.18 0.15
N ASP A 87 -10.98 0.63 -0.49
CA ASP A 87 -10.59 1.56 -1.58
C ASP A 87 -9.90 2.85 -1.06
N ILE A 88 -9.32 2.77 0.15
CA ILE A 88 -8.69 3.89 0.81
C ILE A 88 -7.33 4.10 0.18
N TYR A 89 -7.19 5.26 -0.42
CA TYR A 89 -5.94 5.67 -1.04
C TYR A 89 -4.91 6.04 0.04
N THR A 90 -5.30 6.89 1.00
CA THR A 90 -4.45 7.27 2.15
C THR A 90 -5.22 8.06 3.20
N VAL A 91 -4.57 8.34 4.33
CA VAL A 91 -5.01 9.31 5.35
C VAL A 91 -3.85 10.26 5.62
N ASN A 92 -4.12 11.57 5.64
CA ASN A 92 -3.16 12.60 6.01
C ASN A 92 -3.69 13.46 7.16
N GLU A 93 -2.96 14.52 7.53
CA GLU A 93 -3.34 15.44 8.62
C GLU A 93 -4.68 16.20 8.43
N PHE A 94 -5.33 16.09 7.26
CA PHE A 94 -6.55 16.84 6.95
C PHE A 94 -7.75 15.96 6.59
N ALA A 95 -7.51 14.82 5.93
CA ALA A 95 -8.56 14.02 5.31
C ALA A 95 -8.27 12.52 5.29
N VAL A 96 -9.35 11.73 5.28
CA VAL A 96 -9.36 10.38 4.73
C VAL A 96 -9.61 10.52 3.23
N ILE A 97 -8.76 9.88 2.42
CA ILE A 97 -8.76 10.06 0.98
C ILE A 97 -9.04 8.72 0.32
N TYR A 98 -10.05 8.71 -0.52
CA TYR A 98 -10.41 7.56 -1.33
C TYR A 98 -10.15 7.85 -2.79
N ARG A 99 -9.89 6.79 -3.54
CA ARG A 99 -9.68 6.85 -4.99
C ARG A 99 -10.50 5.75 -5.64
N SER A 100 -11.31 6.12 -6.63
CA SER A 100 -11.95 5.14 -7.51
C SER A 100 -11.15 5.08 -8.81
N GLU A 101 -10.61 3.91 -9.14
CA GLU A 101 -10.02 3.67 -10.45
C GLU A 101 -11.06 3.09 -11.41
N ARG A 102 -11.16 3.67 -12.60
CA ARG A 102 -11.80 3.04 -13.76
C ARG A 102 -10.71 2.64 -14.74
N ALA A 103 -10.99 1.66 -15.60
CA ALA A 103 -10.08 1.30 -16.68
C ALA A 103 -9.77 2.55 -17.54
N VAL A 104 -8.57 3.11 -17.33
CA VAL A 104 -8.16 4.34 -18.01
C VAL A 104 -7.74 3.95 -19.42
N SER A 105 -8.46 4.48 -20.42
CA SER A 105 -8.01 4.39 -21.80
C SER A 105 -6.56 4.87 -21.90
N PRO A 106 -5.68 4.20 -22.67
CA PRO A 106 -4.29 4.61 -22.84
C PRO A 106 -4.11 6.10 -23.17
N MET A 107 -5.09 6.68 -23.87
CA MET A 107 -5.13 8.10 -24.23
C MET A 107 -5.15 9.06 -23.02
N TYR A 108 -5.74 8.65 -21.89
CA TYR A 108 -5.87 9.50 -20.69
C TYR A 108 -4.91 9.13 -19.56
N LYS A 109 -4.03 8.14 -19.78
CA LYS A 109 -3.10 7.63 -18.76
C LYS A 109 -2.16 8.71 -18.25
N GLU A 110 -1.67 9.58 -19.14
CA GLU A 110 -0.79 10.69 -18.76
C GLU A 110 -1.52 11.72 -17.88
N ALA A 111 -2.74 12.09 -18.24
CA ALA A 111 -3.57 13.05 -17.50
C ALA A 111 -3.89 12.54 -16.09
N ALA A 112 -4.35 11.29 -15.99
CA ALA A 112 -4.60 10.64 -14.72
C ALA A 112 -3.31 10.56 -13.87
N GLY A 113 -2.18 10.24 -14.47
CA GLY A 113 -0.88 10.19 -13.79
C GLY A 113 -0.38 11.56 -13.29
N LYS A 114 -0.67 12.66 -14.00
CA LYS A 114 -0.35 14.03 -13.51
C LYS A 114 -1.18 14.39 -12.28
N LEU A 115 -2.49 14.12 -12.32
CA LEU A 115 -3.37 14.36 -11.18
C LEU A 115 -2.97 13.50 -9.98
N ASP A 116 -2.67 12.22 -10.22
CA ASP A 116 -2.24 11.31 -9.15
C ASP A 116 -0.95 11.81 -8.47
N ARG A 117 0.07 12.20 -9.25
CA ARG A 117 1.29 12.79 -8.69
C ARG A 117 1.01 14.04 -7.86
N PHE A 118 0.11 14.92 -8.32
CA PHE A 118 -0.27 16.11 -7.57
C PHE A 118 -0.95 15.76 -6.23
N VAL A 119 -1.88 14.80 -6.23
CA VAL A 119 -2.53 14.29 -5.00
C VAL A 119 -1.52 13.60 -4.08
N GLN A 120 -0.55 12.85 -4.63
CA GLN A 120 0.53 12.24 -3.87
C GLN A 120 1.43 13.28 -3.18
N PHE A 121 1.75 14.38 -3.87
CA PHE A 121 2.48 15.49 -3.24
C PHE A 121 1.69 16.09 -2.09
N PHE A 122 0.41 16.35 -2.25
CA PHE A 122 -0.43 16.83 -1.15
C PHE A 122 -0.43 15.87 0.06
N THR A 123 -0.34 14.57 -0.19
CA THR A 123 -0.45 13.54 0.85
C THR A 123 0.89 13.11 1.44
N LYS A 124 2.04 13.51 0.88
CA LYS A 124 3.39 13.08 1.33
C LYS A 124 3.45 11.56 1.53
N GLN A 125 2.93 10.82 0.56
CA GLN A 125 2.64 9.38 0.64
C GLN A 125 3.81 8.49 1.12
N THR A 126 5.07 8.91 0.95
CA THR A 126 6.25 8.08 1.21
C THR A 126 6.39 7.58 2.67
N ASN A 127 5.68 8.18 3.65
CA ASN A 127 5.72 7.72 5.05
C ASN A 127 4.35 7.36 5.67
N ASN A 128 3.21 7.65 5.02
CA ASN A 128 1.90 7.56 5.68
C ASN A 128 1.37 6.13 5.83
N GLN A 129 1.94 5.18 5.08
CA GLN A 129 1.55 3.77 5.12
C GLN A 129 2.57 2.88 5.82
N LYS A 130 3.69 3.44 6.32
CA LYS A 130 4.65 2.67 7.10
C LYS A 130 4.10 2.46 8.51
N THR A 131 3.96 1.19 8.89
CA THR A 131 3.51 0.81 10.22
C THR A 131 4.53 1.28 11.26
N ILE A 132 4.06 2.04 12.26
CA ILE A 132 4.83 2.50 13.42
C ILE A 132 4.95 1.36 14.44
N SER A 133 3.86 0.63 14.66
CA SER A 133 3.82 -0.53 15.54
C SER A 133 2.72 -1.50 15.13
N GLU A 134 2.95 -2.80 15.39
CA GLU A 134 2.03 -3.89 15.10
C GLU A 134 1.92 -4.81 16.32
N GLN A 135 0.69 -5.21 16.65
CA GLN A 135 0.40 -6.16 17.72
C GLN A 135 -0.71 -7.11 17.26
N ASP A 136 -0.44 -8.41 17.37
CA ASP A 136 -1.41 -9.46 17.03
C ASP A 136 -1.93 -10.14 18.30
N GLY A 137 -3.23 -10.45 18.31
CA GLY A 137 -3.82 -11.40 19.25
C GLY A 137 -3.72 -11.03 20.73
N PHE A 138 -4.23 -9.88 21.16
CA PHE A 138 -4.29 -9.50 22.57
C PHE A 138 -5.73 -9.27 23.08
N SER A 139 -5.93 -9.45 24.38
CA SER A 139 -7.22 -9.19 25.04
C SER A 139 -7.12 -7.93 25.89
N SER A 140 -8.05 -7.00 25.70
CA SER A 140 -8.19 -5.81 26.56
C SER A 140 -8.93 -6.18 27.86
N PRO A 141 -8.70 -5.46 28.98
CA PRO A 141 -9.49 -5.59 30.22
C PRO A 141 -11.02 -5.54 29.99
N ASP A 142 -11.47 -4.89 28.92
CA ASP A 142 -12.90 -4.71 28.59
C ASP A 142 -13.52 -5.89 27.82
N SER A 143 -12.94 -7.10 27.89
CA SER A 143 -13.42 -8.32 27.20
C SER A 143 -13.43 -8.24 25.66
N VAL A 144 -12.73 -7.26 25.08
CA VAL A 144 -12.56 -7.11 23.64
C VAL A 144 -11.36 -7.94 23.18
N ARG A 145 -11.58 -8.85 22.23
CA ARG A 145 -10.52 -9.64 21.60
C ARG A 145 -10.03 -8.93 20.35
N TYR A 146 -8.77 -8.47 20.36
CA TYR A 146 -8.11 -7.95 19.18
C TYR A 146 -7.56 -9.10 18.37
N ILE A 147 -7.88 -9.07 17.08
CA ILE A 147 -7.24 -9.94 16.09
C ILE A 147 -5.93 -9.28 15.68
N SER A 148 -5.98 -8.01 15.28
CA SER A 148 -4.80 -7.22 14.91
C SER A 148 -4.96 -5.74 15.29
N PHE A 149 -3.84 -5.10 15.58
CA PHE A 149 -3.72 -3.66 15.77
C PHE A 149 -2.48 -3.14 15.04
N LYS A 150 -2.67 -2.16 14.17
CA LYS A 150 -1.59 -1.49 13.43
C LYS A 150 -1.68 0.01 13.60
N GLU A 151 -0.56 0.63 13.92
CA GLU A 151 -0.46 2.08 14.04
C GLU A 151 0.27 2.68 12.84
N TYR A 152 -0.29 3.75 12.28
CA TYR A 152 0.28 4.55 11.21
C TYR A 152 0.40 6.01 11.67
N PRO A 153 1.10 6.89 10.92
CA PRO A 153 1.27 8.29 11.32
C PRO A 153 -0.04 9.02 11.63
N TYR A 154 -1.06 8.86 10.78
CA TYR A 154 -2.32 9.59 10.88
C TYR A 154 -3.52 8.73 11.27
N TYR A 155 -3.35 7.41 11.35
CA TYR A 155 -4.44 6.54 11.73
C TYR A 155 -3.98 5.26 12.43
N THR A 156 -4.94 4.58 13.07
CA THR A 156 -4.77 3.23 13.60
C THR A 156 -5.77 2.30 12.95
N ARG A 157 -5.35 1.09 12.58
CA ARG A 157 -6.24 0.01 12.13
C ARG A 157 -6.42 -1.00 13.25
N CYS A 158 -7.68 -1.34 13.56
CA CYS A 158 -8.04 -2.27 14.62
C CYS A 158 -9.00 -3.32 14.07
N GLU A 159 -8.66 -4.60 14.19
CA GLU A 159 -9.55 -5.73 13.91
C GLU A 159 -9.98 -6.37 15.21
N ILE A 160 -11.29 -6.42 15.44
CA ILE A 160 -11.87 -6.81 16.71
C ILE A 160 -12.86 -7.95 16.49
N ALA A 161 -12.66 -9.06 17.19
CA ALA A 161 -13.64 -10.14 17.24
C ALA A 161 -14.77 -9.77 18.23
N THR A 162 -16.02 -9.89 17.78
CA THR A 162 -17.19 -9.61 18.61
C THR A 162 -18.04 -10.87 18.80
N THR A 163 -18.45 -11.16 20.03
CA THR A 163 -19.41 -12.23 20.32
C THR A 163 -20.84 -11.74 20.05
N GLY A 164 -21.55 -12.41 19.14
CA GLY A 164 -22.86 -12.03 18.66
C GLY A 164 -22.84 -10.89 17.62
N SER A 165 -23.94 -10.78 16.86
CA SER A 165 -24.15 -9.78 15.80
C SER A 165 -24.37 -8.34 16.30
N ASN A 166 -24.31 -8.12 17.62
CA ASN A 166 -24.57 -6.81 18.21
C ASN A 166 -23.32 -5.93 18.13
N PRO A 167 -23.46 -4.68 17.64
CA PRO A 167 -22.35 -3.75 17.63
C PRO A 167 -21.83 -3.60 19.06
N VAL A 168 -20.51 -3.69 19.23
CA VAL A 168 -19.84 -3.22 20.44
C VAL A 168 -20.33 -1.79 20.64
N SER A 169 -21.12 -1.57 21.71
CA SER A 169 -21.67 -0.25 22.00
C SER A 169 -20.51 0.75 21.98
N GLY A 170 -20.70 1.90 21.33
CA GLY A 170 -19.65 2.89 21.01
C GLY A 170 -18.84 3.46 22.18
N ASN A 171 -19.01 2.90 23.38
CA ASN A 171 -18.32 3.22 24.62
C ASN A 171 -17.20 2.24 24.98
N ASN A 172 -16.88 1.21 24.18
CA ASN A 172 -15.63 0.48 24.42
C ASN A 172 -14.46 1.41 24.05
N LYS A 173 -13.92 2.03 25.11
CA LYS A 173 -12.88 3.06 25.15
C LYS A 173 -11.53 2.48 24.76
N VAL A 174 -11.45 2.06 23.52
CA VAL A 174 -10.17 1.73 22.91
C VAL A 174 -9.71 3.05 22.32
N SER A 175 -9.23 3.94 23.18
CA SER A 175 -8.80 5.26 22.73
C SER A 175 -7.69 5.08 21.70
N ALA A 176 -7.97 5.40 20.44
CA ALA A 176 -6.87 5.64 19.52
C ALA A 176 -6.05 6.80 20.09
N PRO A 177 -4.76 6.88 19.78
CA PRO A 177 -3.96 8.05 20.13
C PRO A 177 -4.70 9.32 19.67
N ALA A 178 -4.78 10.31 20.55
CA ALA A 178 -5.38 11.60 20.21
C ALA A 178 -4.74 12.15 18.93
N GLY A 179 -5.53 12.80 18.07
CA GLY A 179 -5.07 13.32 16.78
C GLY A 179 -4.84 12.27 15.70
N LYS A 180 -5.47 11.11 15.82
CA LYS A 180 -5.50 10.08 14.76
C LYS A 180 -6.92 9.66 14.43
N MET A 181 -7.10 9.27 13.16
CA MET A 181 -8.27 8.55 12.72
C MET A 181 -8.16 7.06 13.13
N ARG A 182 -9.26 6.41 13.48
CA ARG A 182 -9.28 4.97 13.77
C ARG A 182 -10.11 4.24 12.74
N TYR A 183 -9.49 3.35 11.99
CA TYR A 183 -10.19 2.38 11.16
C TYR A 183 -10.49 1.14 11.98
N GLN A 184 -11.77 0.95 12.31
CA GLN A 184 -12.23 -0.15 13.14
C GLN A 184 -13.01 -1.15 12.29
N ILE A 185 -12.56 -2.41 12.32
CA ILE A 185 -13.19 -3.56 11.67
C ILE A 185 -13.72 -4.49 12.76
N LEU A 186 -15.03 -4.71 12.76
CA LEU A 186 -15.72 -5.59 13.68
C LEU A 186 -16.06 -6.90 12.95
N ILE A 187 -15.48 -8.00 13.42
CA ILE A 187 -15.64 -9.34 12.86
C ILE A 187 -16.53 -10.14 13.83
N PRO A 188 -17.83 -10.29 13.54
CA PRO A 188 -18.72 -11.07 14.39
C PRO A 188 -18.51 -12.58 14.19
N ASP A 189 -18.87 -13.35 15.20
CA ASP A 189 -19.02 -14.81 15.09
C ASP A 189 -20.15 -15.21 14.12
N GLN A 190 -21.20 -14.38 13.99
CA GLN A 190 -22.29 -14.54 13.03
C GLN A 190 -22.75 -13.17 12.48
N GLY A 191 -22.77 -13.02 11.15
CA GLY A 191 -23.25 -11.83 10.44
C GLY A 191 -22.20 -11.20 9.53
N GLN A 192 -22.51 -10.02 9.01
CA GLN A 192 -21.59 -9.26 8.14
C GLN A 192 -20.52 -8.54 8.97
N VAL A 193 -19.30 -8.49 8.42
CA VAL A 193 -18.22 -7.62 8.92
C VAL A 193 -18.67 -6.17 8.78
N LYS A 194 -18.47 -5.39 9.84
CA LYS A 194 -18.78 -3.96 9.85
C LYS A 194 -17.49 -3.17 9.97
N SER A 195 -17.36 -2.10 9.19
CA SER A 195 -16.20 -1.23 9.33
C SER A 195 -16.58 0.25 9.44
N SER A 196 -15.73 1.01 10.15
CA SER A 196 -16.00 2.42 10.45
C SER A 196 -14.71 3.19 10.65
N TRP A 197 -14.75 4.48 10.31
CA TRP A 197 -13.72 5.45 10.66
C TRP A 197 -14.20 6.30 11.82
N ILE A 198 -13.41 6.36 12.88
CA ILE A 198 -13.76 7.06 14.11
C ILE A 198 -12.68 8.11 14.37
N TYR A 199 -13.11 9.36 14.49
CA TYR A 199 -12.23 10.47 14.83
C TYR A 199 -12.00 10.50 16.34
N SER A 200 -10.74 10.38 16.76
CA SER A 200 -10.37 10.27 18.18
C SER A 200 -10.14 11.62 18.87
N GLY A 201 -10.59 12.71 18.24
CA GLY A 201 -10.38 14.08 18.72
C GLY A 201 -9.01 14.65 18.34
N PRO A 202 -8.78 15.94 18.59
CA PRO A 202 -7.52 16.60 18.26
C PRO A 202 -6.39 16.06 19.14
N ALA A 203 -5.19 15.89 18.57
CA ALA A 203 -3.99 15.78 19.39
C ALA A 203 -3.74 17.13 20.07
N ILE A 204 -2.98 17.12 21.16
CA ILE A 204 -2.19 18.31 21.51
C ILE A 204 -1.12 18.40 20.42
N THR A 205 -1.47 19.06 19.32
CA THR A 205 -0.57 19.39 18.23
C THR A 205 0.33 20.56 18.64
N ASP A 206 1.38 20.77 17.85
CA ASP A 206 2.31 21.89 17.98
C ASP A 206 1.57 23.19 18.37
N PRO A 207 1.81 23.74 19.58
CA PRO A 207 1.13 24.94 20.06
C PRO A 207 1.28 26.13 19.11
N CYS A 208 2.38 26.21 18.36
CA CYS A 208 2.58 27.25 17.37
C CYS A 208 1.57 27.15 16.22
N PHE A 209 1.34 25.94 15.71
CA PHE A 209 0.35 25.69 14.67
C PHE A 209 -1.06 26.03 15.16
N VAL A 210 -1.44 25.50 16.33
CA VAL A 210 -2.81 25.68 16.86
C VAL A 210 -3.13 27.16 17.10
N ASN A 211 -2.19 27.90 17.70
CA ASN A 211 -2.40 29.32 18.00
C ASN A 211 -2.43 30.20 16.76
N ASN A 212 -1.84 29.75 15.64
CA ASN A 212 -1.71 30.53 14.41
C ASN A 212 -2.45 29.92 13.21
N GLU A 213 -3.29 28.89 13.39
CA GLU A 213 -3.96 28.18 12.28
C GLU A 213 -4.70 29.15 11.35
N ASN A 214 -5.46 30.11 11.92
CA ASN A 214 -6.19 31.10 11.13
C ASN A 214 -5.27 32.01 10.30
N ARG A 215 -4.11 32.42 10.84
CA ARG A 215 -3.12 33.23 10.11
C ARG A 215 -2.56 32.43 8.93
N PHE A 216 -2.25 31.15 9.13
CA PHE A 216 -1.80 30.29 8.03
C PHE A 216 -2.89 30.08 6.97
N LEU A 217 -4.14 29.83 7.39
CA LEU A 217 -5.28 29.71 6.48
C LEU A 217 -5.46 30.97 5.62
N ASP A 218 -5.31 32.16 6.22
CA ASP A 218 -5.40 33.45 5.52
C ASP A 218 -4.26 33.65 4.52
N ILE A 219 -3.02 33.38 4.94
CA ILE A 219 -1.84 33.43 4.07
C ILE A 219 -2.05 32.54 2.85
N PHE A 220 -2.42 31.28 3.06
CA PHE A 220 -2.56 30.30 1.98
C PHE A 220 -3.72 30.67 1.07
N THR A 221 -4.90 30.97 1.63
CA THR A 221 -6.10 31.28 0.85
C THR A 221 -5.90 32.52 -0.01
N ARG A 222 -5.34 33.60 0.55
CA ARG A 222 -5.08 34.85 -0.18
C ARG A 222 -4.10 34.61 -1.33
N ASN A 223 -2.94 34.03 -1.04
CA ASN A 223 -1.92 33.82 -2.07
C ASN A 223 -2.40 32.87 -3.18
N MET A 224 -3.13 31.81 -2.84
CA MET A 224 -3.71 30.90 -3.84
C MET A 224 -4.74 31.57 -4.75
N LYS A 225 -5.63 32.39 -4.17
CA LYS A 225 -6.59 33.17 -4.96
C LYS A 225 -5.88 34.16 -5.90
N HIS A 226 -4.81 34.80 -5.45
CA HIS A 226 -4.01 35.67 -6.34
C HIS A 226 -3.35 34.88 -7.48
N CYS A 227 -2.73 33.73 -7.20
CA CYS A 227 -2.17 32.85 -8.23
C CYS A 227 -3.23 32.40 -9.27
N LEU A 228 -4.48 32.20 -8.85
CA LEU A 228 -5.56 31.82 -9.75
C LEU A 228 -5.99 32.94 -10.70
N VAL A 229 -5.78 34.20 -10.30
CA VAL A 229 -6.06 35.40 -11.12
C VAL A 229 -4.88 35.69 -12.04
N ASP A 230 -3.66 35.66 -11.52
CA ASP A 230 -2.42 35.91 -12.26
C ASP A 230 -1.37 34.82 -11.97
N ILE A 231 -1.32 33.84 -12.86
CA ILE A 231 -0.42 32.68 -12.74
C ILE A 231 1.05 33.11 -12.79
N ASN A 232 1.38 34.21 -13.46
CA ASN A 232 2.76 34.66 -13.61
C ASN A 232 3.37 35.18 -12.30
N GLN A 233 2.53 35.54 -11.32
CA GLN A 233 2.99 35.98 -9.99
C GLN A 233 3.26 34.85 -9.01
N LYS A 234 3.07 33.59 -9.41
CA LYS A 234 3.23 32.41 -8.56
C LYS A 234 4.55 32.40 -7.77
N GLU A 235 5.67 32.77 -8.40
CA GLU A 235 6.99 32.81 -7.74
C GLU A 235 7.14 33.96 -6.74
N ASN A 236 6.59 35.13 -7.07
CA ASN A 236 6.60 36.29 -6.17
C ASN A 236 5.72 36.02 -4.94
N LEU A 237 4.52 35.49 -5.15
CA LEU A 237 3.56 35.16 -4.09
C LEU A 237 4.07 34.02 -3.20
N TYR A 238 4.84 33.08 -3.75
CA TYR A 238 5.54 32.08 -2.95
C TYR A 238 6.51 32.75 -1.97
N THR A 239 7.35 33.66 -2.46
CA THR A 239 8.33 34.37 -1.61
C THR A 239 7.64 35.18 -0.51
N ILE A 240 6.59 35.93 -0.87
CA ILE A 240 5.78 36.69 0.10
C ILE A 240 5.18 35.78 1.17
N ALA A 241 4.61 34.63 0.77
CA ALA A 241 4.03 33.70 1.72
C ALA A 241 5.09 33.09 2.66
N LEU A 242 6.32 32.85 2.18
CA LEU A 242 7.41 32.36 3.04
C LEU A 242 7.76 33.40 4.12
N ASP A 243 7.95 34.65 3.73
CA ASP A 243 8.28 35.73 4.67
C ASP A 243 7.18 35.87 5.74
N GLU A 244 5.92 35.75 5.33
CA GLU A 244 4.77 35.78 6.25
C GLU A 244 4.71 34.56 7.16
N ILE A 245 4.98 33.35 6.66
CA ILE A 245 5.06 32.13 7.48
C ILE A 245 6.17 32.29 8.52
N THR A 246 7.38 32.71 8.12
CA THR A 246 8.51 32.95 9.03
C THR A 246 8.17 34.00 10.09
N ALA A 247 7.48 35.09 9.72
CA ALA A 247 7.05 36.10 10.68
C ALA A 247 6.07 35.54 11.72
N VAL A 248 5.11 34.73 11.29
CA VAL A 248 4.14 34.08 12.18
C VAL A 248 4.82 33.11 13.14
N THR A 249 5.80 32.33 12.67
CA THR A 249 6.46 31.30 13.46
C THR A 249 7.55 31.85 14.39
N ALA A 250 8.16 33.00 14.06
CA ALA A 250 9.15 33.66 14.93
C ALA A 250 8.60 34.01 16.32
N GLU A 251 7.28 34.15 16.46
CA GLU A 251 6.59 34.42 17.72
C GLU A 251 6.49 33.17 18.64
N CYS A 252 6.90 31.99 18.16
CA CYS A 252 6.71 30.70 18.82
C CYS A 252 8.01 30.07 19.35
N SER A 253 7.94 29.39 20.49
CA SER A 253 9.07 28.66 21.09
C SER A 253 9.56 27.45 20.26
N ASN A 254 8.70 26.84 19.42
CA ASN A 254 9.04 25.77 18.48
C ASN A 254 8.86 26.19 17.01
N GLY A 255 8.89 27.50 16.72
CA GLY A 255 8.48 28.06 15.44
C GLY A 255 9.17 27.48 14.22
N LYS A 256 10.44 27.10 14.33
CA LYS A 256 11.22 26.56 13.20
C LYS A 256 10.63 25.27 12.63
N GLN A 257 10.15 24.36 13.46
CA GLN A 257 9.54 23.11 12.99
C GLN A 257 8.22 23.40 12.26
N THR A 258 7.38 24.27 12.82
CA THR A 258 6.12 24.71 12.21
C THR A 258 6.37 25.42 10.88
N GLU A 259 7.41 26.26 10.82
CA GLU A 259 7.83 26.99 9.64
C GLU A 259 8.21 26.05 8.50
N GLU A 260 9.06 25.07 8.79
CA GLU A 260 9.46 24.03 7.83
C GLU A 260 8.23 23.26 7.32
N GLN A 261 7.32 22.86 8.22
CA GLN A 261 6.09 22.14 7.87
C GLN A 261 5.15 22.97 6.99
N MET A 262 4.88 24.23 7.36
CA MET A 262 3.97 25.11 6.62
C MET A 262 4.56 25.55 5.28
N THR A 263 5.85 25.84 5.25
CA THR A 263 6.59 26.13 4.02
C THR A 263 6.54 24.96 3.05
N ASP A 264 6.76 23.74 3.55
CA ASP A 264 6.66 22.52 2.75
C ASP A 264 5.24 22.30 2.22
N LEU A 265 4.22 22.45 3.06
CA LEU A 265 2.82 22.34 2.64
C LEU A 265 2.48 23.37 1.55
N PHE A 266 2.85 24.65 1.73
CA PHE A 266 2.55 25.70 0.75
C PHE A 266 3.24 25.44 -0.59
N ARG A 267 4.50 25.00 -0.55
CA ARG A 267 5.25 24.60 -1.74
C ARG A 267 4.57 23.46 -2.50
N ARG A 268 4.14 22.41 -1.79
CA ARG A 268 3.43 21.25 -2.36
C ARG A 268 2.11 21.68 -3.01
N LEU A 269 1.35 22.55 -2.35
CA LEU A 269 0.10 23.09 -2.88
C LEU A 269 0.30 23.93 -4.15
N LEU A 270 1.43 24.64 -4.27
CA LEU A 270 1.78 25.36 -5.49
C LEU A 270 2.37 24.45 -6.57
N ASN A 271 2.47 23.13 -6.38
CA ASN A 271 3.16 22.23 -7.32
C ASN A 271 4.59 22.72 -7.67
N LYS A 272 5.29 23.32 -6.71
CA LYS A 272 6.65 23.79 -6.92
C LYS A 272 7.61 22.67 -6.56
N LYS A 273 8.38 22.20 -7.54
CA LYS A 273 9.48 21.25 -7.33
C LYS A 273 10.40 21.79 -6.23
N SER A 274 10.67 20.98 -5.21
CA SER A 274 11.68 21.30 -4.19
C SER A 274 13.06 21.49 -4.86
N ARG A 275 14.00 22.15 -4.18
CA ARG A 275 15.41 22.20 -4.62
C ARG A 275 16.06 20.80 -4.68
N GLU A 276 15.44 19.81 -4.03
CA GLU A 276 15.80 18.39 -4.07
C GLU A 276 15.02 17.62 -5.16
N ASP A 277 13.99 18.22 -5.78
CA ASP A 277 13.19 17.63 -6.86
C ASP A 277 13.70 18.03 -8.27
N ALA A 278 14.93 18.57 -8.33
CA ALA A 278 15.74 18.64 -9.55
C ALA A 278 16.56 17.37 -9.77
N GLY A 279 16.33 16.31 -8.98
CA GLY A 279 16.56 14.94 -9.43
C GLY A 279 15.57 14.62 -10.54
N SER A 280 16.06 14.11 -11.66
CA SER A 280 15.25 13.49 -12.69
C SER A 280 14.22 12.54 -12.08
N ALA A 281 13.15 12.25 -12.83
CA ALA A 281 12.23 11.15 -12.55
C ALA A 281 12.91 9.74 -12.60
N SER A 282 14.21 9.66 -12.28
CA SER A 282 15.02 8.46 -12.11
C SER A 282 15.24 8.08 -10.64
N ASP A 283 14.98 8.96 -9.66
CA ASP A 283 15.51 8.74 -8.30
C ASP A 283 14.44 8.50 -7.21
N PHE A 284 13.26 7.97 -7.56
CA PHE A 284 12.32 7.44 -6.56
C PHE A 284 12.78 6.10 -5.94
N PHE A 285 14.01 5.70 -6.26
CA PHE A 285 14.49 4.34 -6.23
C PHE A 285 16.03 4.30 -6.17
N ALA A 286 16.67 5.30 -5.53
CA ALA A 286 18.14 5.33 -5.40
C ALA A 286 18.71 4.04 -4.76
N ASP A 287 17.91 3.38 -3.92
CA ASP A 287 18.23 2.12 -3.26
C ASP A 287 17.59 0.90 -3.95
N TYR A 288 16.68 1.12 -4.89
CA TYR A 288 16.07 0.04 -5.65
C TYR A 288 17.06 -0.40 -6.72
N GLN A 289 17.80 -1.43 -6.35
CA GLN A 289 18.57 -2.18 -7.31
C GLN A 289 17.62 -3.18 -7.97
N PRO A 290 17.42 -3.11 -9.31
CA PRO A 290 16.78 -4.20 -10.01
C PRO A 290 17.52 -5.48 -9.67
N LYS A 291 16.78 -6.55 -9.40
CA LYS A 291 17.40 -7.80 -9.02
C LYS A 291 18.22 -8.29 -10.20
N THR A 292 19.54 -8.36 -10.03
CA THR A 292 20.44 -8.88 -11.06
C THR A 292 20.70 -10.37 -10.88
N THR A 293 20.35 -10.93 -9.72
CA THR A 293 20.51 -12.36 -9.44
C THR A 293 19.26 -13.14 -9.90
N PRO A 294 19.42 -14.42 -10.30
CA PRO A 294 18.29 -15.26 -10.68
C PRO A 294 17.22 -15.35 -9.58
N ASP A 295 15.96 -15.54 -9.99
CA ASP A 295 14.84 -15.79 -9.07
C ASP A 295 14.89 -17.22 -8.53
N VAL A 296 14.88 -17.32 -7.20
CA VAL A 296 14.98 -18.57 -6.45
C VAL A 296 13.76 -18.78 -5.57
N ALA A 297 13.56 -20.01 -5.12
CA ALA A 297 12.39 -20.36 -4.29
C ALA A 297 12.32 -19.55 -2.98
N THR A 298 13.45 -19.09 -2.43
CA THR A 298 13.46 -18.24 -1.22
C THR A 298 13.08 -16.79 -1.49
N ASP A 299 13.05 -16.34 -2.76
CA ASP A 299 12.45 -15.05 -3.10
C ASP A 299 10.92 -15.17 -3.16
N TYR A 300 10.43 -16.32 -3.64
CA TYR A 300 9.02 -16.64 -3.67
C TYR A 300 8.44 -16.92 -2.27
N MET A 301 9.20 -17.61 -1.42
CA MET A 301 8.79 -18.02 -0.06
C MET A 301 9.97 -17.88 0.91
N TYR A 302 10.11 -16.68 1.48
CA TYR A 302 11.28 -16.29 2.28
C TYR A 302 11.50 -17.17 3.52
N GLU A 303 10.41 -17.63 4.14
CA GLU A 303 10.45 -18.49 5.32
C GLU A 303 11.17 -19.83 5.10
N LEU A 304 11.43 -20.25 3.85
CA LEU A 304 12.19 -21.46 3.55
C LEU A 304 13.70 -21.32 3.72
N GLN A 305 14.20 -20.10 3.96
CA GLN A 305 15.64 -19.86 4.05
C GLN A 305 16.29 -20.69 5.16
N SER A 306 15.62 -20.87 6.30
CA SER A 306 16.10 -21.74 7.39
C SER A 306 16.18 -23.20 6.98
N GLU A 307 15.16 -23.70 6.32
CA GLU A 307 15.02 -25.09 5.90
C GLU A 307 16.03 -25.43 4.81
N PHE A 308 16.26 -24.52 3.87
CA PHE A 308 17.22 -24.72 2.78
C PHE A 308 18.67 -24.78 3.28
N ARG A 309 18.98 -24.11 4.40
CA ARG A 309 20.27 -24.22 5.08
C ARG A 309 20.47 -25.57 5.78
N LEU A 310 19.39 -26.28 6.10
CA LEU A 310 19.45 -27.62 6.71
C LEU A 310 19.57 -28.73 5.65
N ILE A 311 19.32 -28.43 4.38
CA ILE A 311 19.55 -29.37 3.29
C ILE A 311 21.08 -29.49 3.10
N PRO A 312 21.66 -30.71 3.04
CA PRO A 312 23.08 -30.91 2.76
C PRO A 312 23.49 -30.38 1.39
N ASP A 313 24.74 -29.95 1.24
CA ASP A 313 25.28 -29.50 -0.05
C ASP A 313 25.37 -30.65 -1.07
N ALA A 314 25.40 -30.29 -2.36
CA ALA A 314 25.51 -31.22 -3.48
C ALA A 314 26.91 -31.84 -3.60
N ASP A 315 27.27 -32.68 -2.63
CA ASP A 315 28.54 -33.40 -2.54
C ASP A 315 28.30 -34.92 -2.52
N THR A 316 29.26 -35.67 -3.07
CA THR A 316 29.22 -37.15 -3.06
C THR A 316 29.13 -37.74 -1.67
N THR A 317 29.69 -37.08 -0.66
CA THR A 317 29.62 -37.50 0.75
C THR A 317 28.22 -37.37 1.35
N ASN A 318 27.38 -36.48 0.81
CA ASN A 318 26.03 -36.17 1.31
C ASN A 318 24.90 -36.87 0.53
N ILE A 319 25.23 -37.68 -0.48
CA ILE A 319 24.22 -38.24 -1.40
C ILE A 319 23.21 -39.15 -0.68
N GLU A 320 23.63 -39.91 0.35
CA GLU A 320 22.70 -40.75 1.11
C GLU A 320 21.68 -39.91 1.88
N ASP A 321 22.13 -38.83 2.51
CA ASP A 321 21.28 -37.89 3.26
C ASP A 321 20.33 -37.16 2.32
N LEU A 322 20.82 -36.69 1.17
CA LEU A 322 19.99 -36.07 0.13
C LEU A 322 18.89 -37.01 -0.36
N ILE A 323 19.21 -38.29 -0.60
CA ILE A 323 18.22 -39.30 -1.02
C ILE A 323 17.23 -39.61 0.11
N GLY A 324 17.70 -39.64 1.36
CA GLY A 324 16.85 -39.77 2.55
C GLY A 324 15.82 -38.65 2.63
N LEU A 325 16.28 -37.40 2.56
CA LEU A 325 15.43 -36.21 2.54
C LEU A 325 14.49 -36.19 1.34
N PHE A 326 14.98 -36.55 0.14
CA PHE A 326 14.17 -36.63 -1.07
C PHE A 326 12.98 -37.56 -0.89
N ASN A 327 13.18 -38.74 -0.30
CA ASN A 327 12.11 -39.70 -0.04
C ASN A 327 11.09 -39.20 0.99
N ILE A 328 11.53 -38.46 2.01
CA ILE A 328 10.66 -37.84 3.02
C ILE A 328 9.79 -36.77 2.35
N TYR A 329 10.41 -35.81 1.66
CA TYR A 329 9.70 -34.70 1.04
C TYR A 329 8.88 -35.12 -0.17
N THR A 330 9.21 -36.21 -0.87
CA THR A 330 8.34 -36.81 -1.88
C THR A 330 6.99 -37.23 -1.28
N LYS A 331 6.99 -37.81 -0.07
CA LYS A 331 5.76 -38.19 0.62
C LYS A 331 5.02 -36.96 1.14
N ALA A 332 5.74 -35.96 1.65
CA ALA A 332 5.15 -34.72 2.17
C ALA A 332 4.48 -33.92 1.05
N ALA A 333 5.18 -33.66 -0.06
CA ALA A 333 4.67 -32.94 -1.23
C ALA A 333 3.46 -33.63 -1.87
N ARG A 334 3.38 -34.97 -1.83
CA ARG A 334 2.18 -35.70 -2.29
C ARG A 334 0.98 -35.54 -1.36
N ARG A 335 1.20 -35.38 -0.06
CA ARG A 335 0.12 -35.14 0.93
C ARG A 335 -0.35 -33.69 0.89
N ASN A 336 0.57 -32.77 0.65
CA ASN A 336 0.35 -31.33 0.59
C ASN A 336 0.74 -30.79 -0.79
N PRO A 337 0.05 -31.14 -1.87
CA PRO A 337 0.35 -30.56 -3.17
C PRO A 337 -0.04 -29.08 -3.20
N GLY A 338 0.71 -28.27 -3.95
CA GLY A 338 0.31 -26.93 -4.32
C GLY A 338 -0.94 -26.95 -5.20
N LYS A 339 -1.54 -25.77 -5.39
CA LYS A 339 -2.82 -25.62 -6.07
C LYS A 339 -2.81 -24.48 -7.07
N TRP A 340 -3.68 -24.60 -8.08
CA TRP A 340 -3.92 -23.52 -9.02
C TRP A 340 -4.85 -22.49 -8.40
N GLU A 341 -4.43 -21.23 -8.43
CA GLU A 341 -5.14 -20.07 -7.89
C GLU A 341 -5.33 -19.02 -8.99
N ASN A 342 -6.28 -18.12 -8.78
CA ASN A 342 -6.46 -16.97 -9.66
C ASN A 342 -5.40 -15.92 -9.29
N GLY A 343 -4.57 -15.53 -10.25
CA GLY A 343 -3.53 -14.54 -10.01
C GLY A 343 -4.07 -13.11 -10.04
N ASN A 344 -3.45 -12.23 -9.26
CA ASN A 344 -3.77 -10.81 -9.30
C ASN A 344 -3.08 -10.14 -10.51
N MET A 345 -3.79 -10.04 -11.64
CA MET A 345 -3.27 -9.45 -12.88
C MET A 345 -2.84 -7.98 -12.72
N MET A 346 -3.38 -7.23 -11.76
CA MET A 346 -2.97 -5.85 -11.49
C MET A 346 -1.56 -5.76 -10.89
N LEU A 347 -1.07 -6.86 -10.31
CA LEU A 347 0.30 -6.99 -9.81
C LEU A 347 1.23 -7.73 -10.79
N GLY A 348 0.75 -8.03 -12.00
CA GLY A 348 1.53 -8.72 -13.03
C GLY A 348 1.50 -10.25 -12.96
N ALA A 349 0.66 -10.84 -12.10
CA ALA A 349 0.44 -12.28 -12.09
C ALA A 349 -0.29 -12.75 -13.37
N LYS A 350 -0.09 -14.02 -13.76
CA LYS A 350 -0.89 -14.67 -14.81
C LYS A 350 -2.32 -14.87 -14.30
N GLU A 351 -3.31 -14.93 -15.19
CA GLU A 351 -4.73 -15.12 -14.83
C GLU A 351 -4.94 -16.35 -13.92
N LYS A 352 -4.22 -17.43 -14.20
CA LYS A 352 -4.08 -18.58 -13.31
C LYS A 352 -2.61 -18.86 -13.04
N GLU A 353 -2.29 -19.01 -11.77
CA GLU A 353 -0.95 -19.34 -11.30
C GLU A 353 -0.98 -20.55 -10.38
N TYR A 354 0.12 -21.28 -10.34
CA TYR A 354 0.25 -22.39 -9.42
C TYR A 354 1.01 -21.92 -8.19
N ALA A 355 0.38 -22.06 -7.02
CA ALA A 355 0.99 -21.81 -5.73
C ALA A 355 1.57 -23.12 -5.19
N PRO A 356 2.88 -23.39 -5.35
CA PRO A 356 3.52 -24.60 -4.83
C PRO A 356 3.47 -24.61 -3.31
N SER A 357 3.36 -25.79 -2.73
CA SER A 357 3.49 -25.91 -1.28
C SER A 357 4.95 -25.79 -0.84
N LYS A 358 5.16 -25.47 0.44
CA LYS A 358 6.47 -25.53 1.09
C LYS A 358 7.19 -26.86 0.85
N ASP A 359 6.46 -27.97 0.95
CA ASP A 359 7.02 -29.32 0.74
C ASP A 359 7.46 -29.55 -0.71
N GLU A 360 6.72 -29.02 -1.70
CA GLU A 360 7.10 -29.08 -3.10
C GLU A 360 8.35 -28.25 -3.41
N LEU A 361 8.48 -27.07 -2.79
CA LEU A 361 9.65 -26.20 -2.96
C LEU A 361 10.92 -26.80 -2.33
N ILE A 362 10.80 -27.41 -1.15
CA ILE A 362 11.91 -28.13 -0.51
C ILE A 362 12.30 -29.36 -1.34
N LEU A 363 11.32 -30.12 -1.84
CA LEU A 363 11.59 -31.28 -2.71
C LEU A 363 12.32 -30.86 -3.98
N ASN A 364 11.94 -29.73 -4.58
CA ASN A 364 12.60 -29.16 -5.74
C ASN A 364 14.08 -28.84 -5.43
N GLU A 365 14.37 -28.14 -4.34
CA GLU A 365 15.76 -27.81 -3.95
C GLU A 365 16.61 -29.06 -3.71
N ILE A 366 16.09 -30.08 -3.03
CA ILE A 366 16.78 -31.36 -2.83
C ILE A 366 17.03 -32.05 -4.18
N GLY A 367 16.01 -32.08 -5.05
CA GLY A 367 16.08 -32.63 -6.39
C GLY A 367 17.16 -31.97 -7.24
N GLU A 368 17.24 -30.64 -7.21
CA GLU A 368 18.26 -29.86 -7.92
C GLU A 368 19.68 -30.15 -7.43
N ARG A 369 19.88 -30.33 -6.11
CA ARG A 369 21.20 -30.71 -5.57
C ARG A 369 21.61 -32.10 -6.02
N ILE A 370 20.68 -33.06 -6.01
CA ILE A 370 20.93 -34.42 -6.53
C ILE A 370 21.22 -34.37 -8.04
N ARG A 371 20.46 -33.58 -8.81
CA ARG A 371 20.66 -33.40 -10.26
C ARG A 371 22.06 -32.86 -10.56
N LYS A 372 22.46 -31.77 -9.88
CA LYS A 372 23.81 -31.19 -10.02
C LYS A 372 24.90 -32.20 -9.71
N LEU A 373 24.71 -33.04 -8.68
CA LEU A 373 25.67 -34.08 -8.34
C LEU A 373 25.72 -35.17 -9.42
N ALA A 374 24.57 -35.62 -9.92
CA ALA A 374 24.46 -36.61 -10.99
C ALA A 374 25.10 -36.14 -12.31
N GLU A 375 25.03 -34.83 -12.60
CA GLU A 375 25.63 -34.23 -13.79
C GLU A 375 27.14 -34.03 -13.65
N SER A 376 27.64 -33.79 -12.43
CA SER A 376 29.06 -33.52 -12.17
C SER A 376 29.90 -34.78 -11.91
N VAL A 377 29.28 -35.92 -11.57
CA VAL A 377 29.98 -37.13 -11.14
C VAL A 377 29.54 -38.34 -11.97
N LYS A 378 30.49 -39.21 -12.34
CA LYS A 378 30.18 -40.45 -13.07
C LYS A 378 29.26 -41.35 -12.24
N PRO A 379 28.23 -41.98 -12.83
CA PRO A 379 27.28 -42.84 -12.11
C PRO A 379 27.92 -43.98 -11.30
N ALA A 380 29.03 -44.55 -11.80
CA ALA A 380 29.79 -45.59 -11.10
C ALA A 380 30.40 -45.08 -9.78
N THR A 381 30.83 -43.83 -9.73
CA THR A 381 31.38 -43.20 -8.52
C THR A 381 30.28 -42.96 -7.49
N LEU A 382 29.10 -42.47 -7.91
CA LEU A 382 27.95 -42.30 -7.02
C LEU A 382 27.51 -43.62 -6.40
N SER A 383 27.48 -44.69 -7.20
CA SER A 383 27.12 -46.04 -6.73
C SER A 383 28.14 -46.63 -5.75
N ASN A 384 29.42 -46.26 -5.86
CA ASN A 384 30.49 -46.75 -4.98
C ASN A 384 30.56 -46.02 -3.64
N VAL A 385 30.10 -44.77 -3.58
CA VAL A 385 30.12 -43.94 -2.35
C VAL A 385 28.92 -44.24 -1.45
N THR A 386 27.84 -44.79 -2.00
CA THR A 386 26.66 -45.19 -1.24
C THR A 386 26.72 -46.62 -0.72
N LYS A 387 26.44 -46.81 0.57
CA LYS A 387 26.16 -48.12 1.19
C LYS A 387 24.76 -48.61 0.86
N THR A 388 23.86 -47.69 0.50
CA THR A 388 22.47 -47.96 0.16
C THR A 388 22.25 -48.06 -1.36
N LYS A 389 21.30 -48.90 -1.78
CA LYS A 389 20.95 -49.04 -3.20
C LYS A 389 20.25 -47.76 -3.67
N LEU A 390 21.00 -46.88 -4.35
CA LEU A 390 20.43 -45.69 -4.99
C LEU A 390 19.24 -46.05 -5.91
N PRO A 391 18.17 -45.23 -5.92
CA PRO A 391 17.11 -45.38 -6.91
C PRO A 391 17.70 -45.21 -8.31
N ARG A 392 17.15 -45.92 -9.31
CA ARG A 392 17.62 -45.81 -10.70
C ARG A 392 17.35 -44.41 -11.25
N GLN A 393 16.20 -43.86 -10.92
CA GLN A 393 15.77 -42.52 -11.30
C GLN A 393 15.01 -41.88 -10.14
N ILE A 394 15.12 -40.56 -10.03
CA ILE A 394 14.25 -39.74 -9.19
C ILE A 394 13.44 -38.79 -10.07
N ARG A 395 12.24 -38.44 -9.61
CA ARG A 395 11.36 -37.49 -10.31
C ARG A 395 10.82 -36.44 -9.35
N TYR A 396 10.87 -35.19 -9.76
CA TYR A 396 10.34 -34.06 -8.98
C TYR A 396 9.85 -32.96 -9.91
N LYS A 397 9.03 -32.06 -9.37
CA LYS A 397 8.62 -30.85 -10.08
C LYS A 397 9.72 -29.80 -9.95
N HIS A 398 10.31 -29.43 -11.06
CA HIS A 398 11.19 -28.28 -11.17
C HIS A 398 10.36 -27.00 -11.34
N PHE A 399 10.62 -26.04 -10.46
CA PHE A 399 10.01 -24.72 -10.49
C PHE A 399 11.04 -23.68 -10.90
N THR A 400 10.70 -22.88 -11.91
CA THR A 400 11.39 -21.62 -12.16
C THR A 400 10.54 -20.46 -11.67
N PHE A 401 11.20 -19.38 -11.27
CA PHE A 401 10.55 -18.20 -10.75
C PHE A 401 10.82 -17.01 -11.66
N THR A 402 9.90 -16.05 -11.62
CA THR A 402 10.05 -14.75 -12.25
C THR A 402 9.57 -13.70 -11.26
N HIS A 403 10.05 -12.47 -11.41
CA HIS A 403 9.52 -11.35 -10.66
C HIS A 403 8.88 -10.31 -11.58
N VAL A 404 7.93 -9.56 -11.03
CA VAL A 404 7.39 -8.35 -11.63
C VAL A 404 7.55 -7.22 -10.63
N ASP A 405 8.16 -6.13 -11.10
CA ASP A 405 8.25 -4.90 -10.33
C ASP A 405 7.06 -4.01 -10.68
N VAL A 406 6.19 -3.80 -9.70
CA VAL A 406 4.99 -2.99 -9.85
C VAL A 406 5.26 -1.64 -9.21
N MET A 407 5.21 -0.58 -10.02
CA MET A 407 5.45 0.78 -9.54
C MET A 407 4.50 1.12 -8.40
N GLY A 408 5.06 1.48 -7.24
CA GLY A 408 4.32 1.83 -6.03
C GLY A 408 3.91 0.65 -5.14
N SER A 409 3.98 -0.59 -5.64
CA SER A 409 3.55 -1.79 -4.89
C SER A 409 4.71 -2.74 -4.54
N GLY A 410 5.88 -2.56 -5.14
CA GLY A 410 7.08 -3.34 -4.85
C GLY A 410 7.33 -4.49 -5.85
N ARG A 411 8.20 -5.42 -5.46
CA ARG A 411 8.58 -6.60 -6.26
C ARG A 411 7.77 -7.81 -5.82
N PHE A 412 7.15 -8.47 -6.78
CA PHE A 412 6.36 -9.68 -6.56
C PHE A 412 7.00 -10.85 -7.29
N PHE A 413 7.01 -12.02 -6.67
CA PHE A 413 7.60 -13.24 -7.24
C PHE A 413 6.51 -14.22 -7.59
N TYR A 414 6.64 -14.84 -8.76
CA TYR A 414 5.68 -15.77 -9.33
C TYR A 414 6.38 -17.03 -9.80
N VAL A 415 5.65 -18.15 -9.79
CA VAL A 415 6.11 -19.35 -10.49
C VAL A 415 5.95 -19.13 -11.99
N ASP A 416 7.06 -19.19 -12.72
CA ASP A 416 7.05 -19.01 -14.16
C ASP A 416 6.73 -20.31 -14.88
N THR A 417 7.52 -21.36 -14.63
CA THR A 417 7.34 -22.68 -15.24
C THR A 417 7.40 -23.81 -14.24
N ILE A 418 6.66 -24.87 -14.53
CA ILE A 418 6.64 -26.13 -13.79
C ILE A 418 6.94 -27.24 -14.78
N LYS A 419 8.01 -27.99 -14.54
CA LYS A 419 8.40 -29.14 -15.37
C LYS A 419 8.62 -30.35 -14.48
N GLU A 420 8.23 -31.53 -14.94
CA GLU A 420 8.62 -32.76 -14.25
C GLU A 420 10.01 -33.15 -14.71
N GLU A 421 10.99 -33.10 -13.81
CA GLU A 421 12.37 -33.48 -14.07
C GLU A 421 12.61 -34.93 -13.67
N THR A 422 13.39 -35.64 -14.48
CA THR A 422 13.81 -37.02 -14.21
C THR A 422 15.33 -37.11 -14.22
N VAL A 423 15.92 -37.42 -13.07
CA VAL A 423 17.37 -37.57 -12.93
C VAL A 423 17.71 -39.05 -12.89
N THR A 424 18.65 -39.48 -13.74
CA THR A 424 19.15 -40.86 -13.74
C THR A 424 20.43 -40.96 -12.92
N LEU A 425 20.45 -41.86 -11.93
CA LEU A 425 21.55 -42.02 -10.98
C LEU A 425 22.38 -43.29 -11.21
N LYS A 426 21.96 -44.14 -12.16
CA LYS A 426 22.57 -45.46 -12.45
C LYS A 426 22.67 -45.76 -13.92
#